data_AF-A0A359G0Y8-F1
#
_entry.id   AF-A0A359G0Y8-F1
#
_cell.length_a   1.000
_cell.length_b   1.000
_cell.length_c   1.000
_cell.angle_alpha   90.00
_cell.angle_beta   90.00
_cell.angle_gamma   90.00
#
_symmetry.space_group_name_H-M   'P 1'
#
loop_
_entity.id
_entity.type
_entity.pdbx_description
1 polymer ?
#
loop_
_entity_poly.entity_id
_entity_poly.type
_entity_poly.pdbx_seq_one_letter_code
_entity_poly.pdbx_strand_id
1 'polypeptide(L)'
;MSEGISEEANAALMNRYTDFFKMFIKQSENISRVTFWGVQDGNSWRNNWPVGGRTDYPLLFDRNYRAKPAVATIMKLAMED
;
A
#
# COMPACT_ATOMS: atom_id res chain seq x y z
N MET A 1 1.60 -6.02 -23.67
CA MET A 1 1.06 -5.13 -22.63
C MET A 1 0.08 -5.94 -21.81
N SER A 2 0.50 -6.60 -20.74
CA SER A 2 -0.45 -7.29 -19.86
C SER A 2 -1.04 -6.27 -18.90
N GLU A 3 -2.36 -6.09 -18.98
CA GLU A 3 -3.18 -5.14 -18.24
C GLU A 3 -2.92 -5.23 -16.74
N GLY A 4 -2.20 -4.23 -16.21
CA GLY A 4 -1.99 -4.05 -14.78
C GLY A 4 -3.24 -3.48 -14.09
N ILE A 5 -3.08 -3.06 -12.83
CA ILE A 5 -4.08 -2.21 -12.16
C ILE A 5 -4.39 -0.98 -13.01
N SER A 6 -5.66 -0.57 -13.11
CA SER A 6 -6.04 0.66 -13.81
C SER A 6 -5.50 1.89 -13.07
N GLU A 7 -5.28 2.99 -13.78
CA GLU A 7 -4.79 4.24 -13.15
C GLU A 7 -5.77 4.73 -12.06
N GLU A 8 -7.07 4.65 -12.32
CA GLU A 8 -8.10 5.02 -11.36
C GLU A 8 -8.07 4.15 -10.09
N ALA A 9 -7.98 2.82 -10.25
CA ALA A 9 -7.91 1.91 -9.11
C ALA A 9 -6.60 2.10 -8.33
N ASN A 10 -5.49 2.38 -9.02
CA ASN A 10 -4.22 2.69 -8.39
C ASN A 10 -4.30 4.00 -7.59
N ALA A 11 -4.85 5.06 -8.17
CA ALA A 11 -5.08 6.33 -7.48
C ALA A 11 -5.97 6.15 -6.24
N ALA A 12 -7.06 5.39 -6.35
CA ALA A 12 -7.93 5.07 -5.23
C ALA A 12 -7.18 4.33 -4.11
N LEU A 13 -6.33 3.35 -4.46
CA LEU A 13 -5.48 2.65 -3.49
C LEU A 13 -4.47 3.59 -2.81
N MET A 14 -3.83 4.49 -3.57
CA MET A 14 -2.85 5.44 -3.02
C MET A 14 -3.51 6.42 -2.05
N ASN A 15 -4.69 6.93 -2.40
CA ASN A 15 -5.49 7.79 -1.53
C ASN A 15 -5.88 7.05 -0.25
N ARG A 16 -6.32 5.79 -0.38
CA ARG A 16 -6.72 4.98 0.77
C ARG A 16 -5.58 4.78 1.77
N TYR A 17 -4.36 4.52 1.29
CA TYR A 17 -3.19 4.43 2.16
C TYR A 17 -2.86 5.77 2.82
N THR A 18 -2.92 6.86 2.05
CA THR A 18 -2.69 8.21 2.57
C THR A 18 -3.65 8.54 3.71
N ASP A 19 -4.95 8.25 3.54
CA ASP A 19 -5.96 8.50 4.57
C ASP A 19 -5.73 7.69 5.85
N PHE A 20 -5.36 6.41 5.70
CA PHE A 20 -5.01 5.59 6.85
C PHE A 20 -3.80 6.13 7.61
N PHE A 21 -2.73 6.52 6.89
CA PHE A 21 -1.52 7.02 7.55
C PHE A 21 -1.73 8.39 8.20
N LYS A 22 -2.53 9.29 7.61
CA LYS A 22 -2.96 10.52 8.30
C LYS A 22 -3.63 10.23 9.64
N MET A 23 -4.53 9.23 9.66
CA MET A 23 -5.21 8.83 10.89
C MET A 23 -4.24 8.18 11.88
N PHE A 24 -3.34 7.31 11.43
CA PHE A 24 -2.36 6.65 12.30
C PHE A 24 -1.40 7.64 12.94
N ILE A 25 -0.92 8.62 12.17
CA ILE A 25 -0.04 9.68 12.63
C ILE A 25 -0.74 10.54 13.67
N LYS A 26 -1.98 10.99 13.40
CA LYS A 26 -2.82 11.72 14.36
C LYS A 26 -3.07 10.95 15.67
N GLN A 27 -3.05 9.62 15.62
CA GLN A 27 -3.28 8.73 16.77
C GLN A 27 -1.99 8.06 17.26
N SER A 28 -0.83 8.63 16.92
CA SER A 28 0.49 8.02 17.20
C SER A 28 0.74 7.78 18.68
N GLU A 29 0.19 8.59 19.58
CA GLU A 29 0.24 8.37 21.03
C GLU A 29 -0.38 7.03 21.46
N ASN A 30 -1.33 6.50 20.69
CA ASN A 30 -2.05 5.26 20.98
C ASN A 30 -1.60 4.07 20.11
N ILE A 31 -0.72 4.28 19.13
CA ILE A 31 -0.31 3.26 18.15
C ILE A 31 1.19 3.02 18.26
N SER A 32 1.57 1.86 18.78
CA SER A 32 2.98 1.49 18.93
C SER A 32 3.63 1.00 17.63
N ARG A 33 2.85 0.43 16.70
CA ARG A 33 3.36 -0.11 15.43
C ARG A 33 2.27 -0.32 14.39
N VAL A 34 2.56 0.08 13.16
CA VAL A 34 1.80 -0.31 11.96
C VAL A 34 2.67 -1.28 11.14
N THR A 35 2.13 -2.43 10.75
CA THR A 35 2.90 -3.46 10.01
C THR A 35 2.13 -3.96 8.81
N PHE A 36 2.80 -3.95 7.66
CA PHE A 36 2.30 -4.55 6.44
C PHE A 36 2.52 -6.05 6.43
N TRP A 37 1.56 -6.78 5.86
CA TRP A 37 1.65 -8.23 5.71
C TRP A 37 2.33 -8.60 4.38
N GLY A 38 3.61 -8.29 4.29
CA GLY A 38 4.45 -8.48 3.10
C GLY A 38 5.16 -7.19 2.67
N VAL A 39 6.13 -7.35 1.76
CA VAL A 39 6.92 -6.24 1.22
C VAL A 39 6.37 -5.78 -0.13
N GLN A 40 6.32 -6.69 -1.11
CA GLN A 40 5.97 -6.38 -2.49
C GLN A 40 4.79 -7.23 -2.99
N ASP A 41 3.99 -6.67 -3.91
CA ASP A 41 2.71 -7.22 -4.36
C ASP A 41 2.75 -8.68 -4.79
N GLY A 42 3.80 -9.10 -5.48
CA GLY A 42 3.95 -10.45 -6.04
C GLY A 42 4.07 -11.56 -5.01
N ASN A 43 4.54 -11.26 -3.81
CA ASN A 43 4.64 -12.22 -2.71
C ASN A 43 3.47 -12.12 -1.73
N SER A 44 2.48 -11.26 -2.01
CA SER A 44 1.31 -11.14 -1.15
C SER A 44 0.45 -12.41 -1.19
N TRP A 45 0.05 -12.87 -0.02
CA TRP A 45 -0.93 -13.96 0.14
C TRP A 45 -2.25 -13.71 -0.62
N ARG A 46 -2.63 -12.44 -0.82
CA ARG A 46 -3.86 -12.05 -1.52
C ARG A 46 -3.89 -12.42 -3.01
N ASN A 47 -2.74 -12.74 -3.61
CA ASN A 47 -2.70 -13.29 -4.97
C ASN A 47 -3.40 -14.65 -5.07
N ASN A 48 -3.42 -15.42 -3.98
CA ASN A 48 -3.93 -16.80 -3.99
C ASN A 48 -5.09 -17.05 -3.01
N TRP A 49 -5.53 -16.04 -2.27
CA TRP A 49 -6.66 -16.15 -1.35
C TRP A 49 -7.58 -14.91 -1.46
N PRO A 50 -8.92 -15.05 -1.41
CA PRO A 50 -9.69 -16.31 -1.34
C PRO A 50 -9.85 -17.03 -2.69
N VAL A 51 -9.46 -16.38 -3.78
CA VAL A 51 -9.48 -16.94 -5.14
C VAL A 51 -8.04 -17.12 -5.59
N GLY A 52 -7.70 -18.35 -6.00
CA GLY A 52 -6.37 -18.72 -6.49
C GLY A 52 -6.05 -18.08 -7.84
N GLY A 53 -4.77 -17.74 -8.06
CA GLY A 53 -4.26 -17.29 -9.36
C GLY A 53 -4.62 -15.85 -9.76
N ARG A 54 -5.06 -15.01 -8.81
CA ARG A 54 -5.30 -13.58 -9.07
C ARG A 54 -4.00 -12.77 -9.04
N THR A 55 -4.01 -11.65 -9.74
CA THR A 55 -2.99 -10.60 -9.63
C THR A 55 -3.53 -9.47 -8.78
N ASP A 56 -3.23 -9.46 -7.47
CA ASP A 56 -3.60 -8.40 -6.55
C ASP A 56 -2.45 -7.37 -6.41
N TYR A 57 -2.76 -6.17 -5.88
CA TYR A 57 -1.82 -5.04 -5.72
C TYR A 57 -1.82 -4.45 -4.29
N PRO A 58 -1.75 -5.26 -3.22
CA PRO A 58 -2.17 -4.84 -1.90
C PRO A 58 -1.07 -4.27 -1.00
N LEU A 59 0.14 -4.04 -1.51
CA LEU A 59 1.28 -3.58 -0.71
C LEU A 59 1.83 -2.24 -1.23
N LEU A 60 2.85 -1.72 -0.56
CA LEU A 60 3.46 -0.42 -0.89
C LEU A 60 4.54 -0.49 -1.98
N PHE A 61 4.98 -1.69 -2.35
CA PHE A 61 5.99 -1.90 -3.38
C PHE A 61 5.41 -2.78 -4.49
N ASP A 62 5.71 -2.41 -5.74
CA ASP A 62 5.29 -3.17 -6.90
C ASP A 62 6.08 -4.48 -7.06
N ARG A 63 5.74 -5.27 -8.07
CA ARG A 63 6.36 -6.57 -8.36
C ARG A 63 7.86 -6.51 -8.69
N ASN A 64 8.40 -5.32 -8.94
CA ASN A 64 9.81 -5.05 -9.22
C ASN A 64 10.50 -4.34 -8.05
N TYR A 65 9.91 -4.39 -6.84
CA TYR A 65 10.40 -3.69 -5.64
C TYR A 65 10.48 -2.17 -5.76
N ARG A 66 9.73 -1.57 -6.70
CA ARG A 66 9.66 -0.11 -6.82
C ARG A 66 8.59 0.42 -5.87
N ALA A 67 8.92 1.47 -5.14
CA ALA A 67 7.99 2.13 -4.24
C ALA A 67 6.80 2.69 -5.04
N LYS A 68 5.58 2.41 -4.57
CA LYS A 68 4.37 3.04 -5.11
C LYS A 68 4.27 4.50 -4.64
N PRO A 69 3.52 5.36 -5.34
CA PRO A 69 3.40 6.79 -5.00
C PRO A 69 3.03 7.06 -3.54
N ALA A 70 2.20 6.22 -2.92
CA ALA A 70 1.80 6.36 -1.52
C ALA A 70 3.00 6.36 -0.55
N VAL A 71 4.11 5.68 -0.87
CA VAL A 71 5.31 5.66 -0.01
C VAL A 71 5.86 7.06 0.19
N ALA A 72 6.03 7.83 -0.90
CA ALA A 72 6.54 9.19 -0.83
C ALA A 72 5.59 10.11 -0.06
N THR A 73 4.27 9.99 -0.28
CA THR A 73 3.26 10.74 0.45
C THR A 73 3.27 10.42 1.95
N ILE A 74 3.36 9.14 2.32
CA ILE A 74 3.42 8.72 3.73
C ILE A 74 4.69 9.24 4.40
N MET A 75 5.85 9.15 3.74
CA MET A 75 7.10 9.67 4.27
C MET A 75 7.01 11.18 4.52
N LYS A 76 6.43 11.92 3.58
CA LYS A 76 6.21 13.36 3.74
C LYS A 76 5.31 13.66 4.95
N LEU A 77 4.17 12.97 5.06
CA LEU A 77 3.25 13.14 6.21
C LEU A 77 3.94 12.88 7.54
N ALA A 78 4.82 11.87 7.61
CA ALA A 78 5.55 11.53 8.83
C ALA A 78 6.71 12.48 9.17
N MET A 79 7.14 13.33 8.23
CA MET A 79 8.20 14.32 8.43
C MET A 79 7.66 15.73 8.76
N GLU A 80 6.36 15.96 8.52
CA GLU A 80 5.69 17.24 8.75
C GLU A 80 4.99 17.34 10.13
N ASP A 81 4.87 16.21 10.84
CA ASP A 81 4.41 16.09 12.24
C ASP A 81 5.60 16.21 13.22
#